data_AF-W1YTD4-F1
#
_entry.id   AF-W1YTD4-F1
#
_cell.length_a   1.000
_cell.length_b   1.000
_cell.length_c   1.000
_cell.angle_alpha   90.00
_cell.angle_beta   90.00
_cell.angle_gamma   90.00
#
_symmetry.space_group_name_H-M   'P 1'
#
loop_
_entity.id
_entity.type
_entity.pdbx_description
1 polymer ?
#
loop_
_entity_poly.entity_id
_entity_poly.type
_entity_poly.pdbx_seq_one_letter_code
_entity_poly.pdbx_strand_id
1 'polypeptide(L)'
;EEARRRATEVIRKHRLAERLLLDVIGLDRRLVHEEACRWEHVMSEQVEERLLTILGDVSTDPFGNPIPEVRAEHPQPAAGEVSADRAVRADREDGVVARVGEPIQADADLIASLEDAG
;
A
#
# COMPACT_ATOMS: atom_id res chain seq x y z
N GLU A 1 -1.28 -21.36 -9.82
CA GLU A 1 -0.03 -20.65 -9.47
C GLU A 1 0.20 -19.41 -10.33
N GLU A 2 0.07 -19.50 -11.64
CA GLU A 2 0.27 -18.37 -12.57
C GLU A 2 -0.62 -17.14 -12.28
N ALA A 3 -1.90 -17.33 -12.01
CA ALA A 3 -2.80 -16.24 -11.63
C ALA A 3 -2.37 -15.53 -10.34
N ARG A 4 -1.85 -16.29 -9.37
CA ARG A 4 -1.36 -15.74 -8.10
C ARG A 4 -0.08 -14.93 -8.31
N ARG A 5 0.86 -15.44 -9.12
CA ARG A 5 2.08 -14.72 -9.49
C ARG A 5 1.76 -13.38 -10.13
N ARG A 6 0.83 -13.37 -11.10
CA ARG A 6 0.41 -12.15 -11.78
C ARG A 6 -0.26 -11.14 -10.85
N ALA A 7 -1.08 -11.60 -9.89
CA ALA A 7 -1.66 -10.73 -8.87
C ALA A 7 -0.59 -10.11 -7.96
N THR A 8 0.43 -10.88 -7.55
CA THR A 8 1.56 -10.37 -6.78
C THR A 8 2.36 -9.32 -7.56
N GLU A 9 2.62 -9.55 -8.85
CA GLU A 9 3.32 -8.59 -9.73
C GLU A 9 2.56 -7.25 -9.83
N VAL A 10 1.24 -7.30 -10.00
CA VAL A 10 0.39 -6.09 -10.10
C VAL A 10 0.44 -5.29 -8.79
N ILE A 11 0.17 -5.94 -7.64
CA ILE A 11 0.21 -5.26 -6.33
C ILE A 11 1.60 -4.72 -5.99
N ARG A 12 2.66 -5.43 -6.38
CA ARG A 12 4.03 -4.96 -6.16
C ARG A 12 4.30 -3.67 -6.96
N LYS A 13 3.88 -3.61 -8.23
CA LYS A 13 3.99 -2.41 -9.07
C LYS A 13 3.15 -1.26 -8.54
N HIS A 14 1.94 -1.54 -8.08
CA HIS A 14 1.07 -0.55 -7.43
C HIS A 14 1.76 0.14 -6.28
N ARG A 15 2.22 -0.63 -5.29
CA ARG A 15 2.85 -0.10 -4.08
C ARG A 15 4.16 0.64 -4.34
N LEU A 16 4.94 0.19 -5.33
CA LEU A 16 6.13 0.92 -5.76
C LEU A 16 5.78 2.23 -6.49
N ALA A 17 4.71 2.24 -7.29
CA ALA A 17 4.21 3.46 -7.91
C ALA A 17 3.74 4.46 -6.85
N GLU A 18 2.98 4.03 -5.83
CA GLU A 18 2.57 4.89 -4.72
C GLU A 18 3.76 5.53 -4.00
N ARG A 19 4.81 4.73 -3.70
CA ARG A 19 6.04 5.25 -3.08
C ARG A 19 6.72 6.29 -3.97
N LEU A 20 6.86 6.04 -5.26
CA LEU A 20 7.44 7.00 -6.19
C LEU A 20 6.60 8.29 -6.28
N LEU A 21 5.28 8.15 -6.44
CA LEU A 21 4.34 9.26 -6.58
C LEU A 21 4.38 10.15 -5.35
N LEU A 22 4.46 9.56 -4.16
CA LEU A 22 4.53 10.33 -2.92
C LEU A 22 5.94 10.88 -2.65
N ASP A 23 6.95 10.01 -2.59
CA ASP A 23 8.27 10.37 -2.04
C ASP A 23 9.12 11.20 -3.01
N VAL A 24 8.94 11.00 -4.32
CA VAL A 24 9.80 11.63 -5.35
C VAL A 24 9.03 12.69 -6.14
N ILE A 25 7.82 12.36 -6.59
CA ILE A 25 7.01 13.30 -7.38
C ILE A 25 6.34 14.33 -6.46
N GLY A 26 6.02 13.96 -5.21
CA GLY A 26 5.32 14.84 -4.28
C GLY A 26 3.85 15.00 -4.60
N LEU A 27 3.22 13.97 -5.19
CA LEU A 27 1.78 13.96 -5.41
C LEU A 27 1.05 13.90 -4.07
N ASP A 28 -0.12 14.53 -4.03
CA ASP A 28 -1.00 14.49 -2.87
C ASP A 28 -1.33 13.04 -2.48
N ARG A 29 -1.12 12.70 -1.20
CA ARG A 29 -1.35 11.36 -0.65
C ARG A 29 -2.78 10.85 -0.90
N ARG A 30 -3.76 11.74 -1.04
CA ARG A 30 -5.16 11.41 -1.37
C ARG A 30 -5.34 10.92 -2.82
N LEU A 31 -4.40 11.24 -3.69
CA LEU A 31 -4.45 10.94 -5.13
C LEU A 31 -3.48 9.81 -5.54
N VAL A 32 -2.52 9.44 -4.67
CA VAL A 32 -1.48 8.46 -5.04
C VAL A 32 -2.06 7.10 -5.39
N HIS A 33 -3.08 6.63 -4.67
CA HIS A 33 -3.69 5.33 -4.93
C HIS A 33 -4.36 5.28 -6.31
N GLU A 34 -5.13 6.32 -6.65
CA GLU A 34 -5.85 6.39 -7.92
C GLU A 34 -4.87 6.42 -9.12
N GLU A 35 -3.77 7.14 -8.99
CA GLU A 35 -2.73 7.20 -10.02
C GLU A 35 -1.92 5.89 -10.09
N ALA A 36 -1.56 5.31 -8.94
CA ALA A 36 -0.86 4.03 -8.88
C ALA A 36 -1.67 2.89 -9.51
N CYS A 37 -3.00 2.86 -9.30
CA CYS A 37 -3.93 1.93 -9.95
C CYS A 37 -3.84 1.98 -11.48
N ARG A 38 -3.50 3.13 -12.07
CA ARG A 38 -3.27 3.23 -13.52
C ARG A 38 -1.87 2.76 -13.90
N TRP A 39 -0.87 3.10 -13.08
CA TRP A 39 0.55 2.83 -13.37
C TRP A 39 0.92 1.37 -13.23
N GLU A 40 0.28 0.62 -12.33
CA GLU A 40 0.54 -0.81 -12.10
C GLU A 40 0.42 -1.66 -13.37
N HIS A 41 -0.43 -1.22 -14.32
CA HIS A 41 -0.68 -1.94 -15.56
C HIS A 41 0.32 -1.63 -16.69
N VAL A 42 1.07 -0.52 -16.57
CA VAL A 42 1.99 -0.05 -17.62
C VAL A 42 3.46 -0.04 -17.17
N MET A 43 3.72 -0.23 -15.87
CA MET A 43 5.06 -0.30 -15.33
C MET A 43 5.77 -1.61 -15.76
N SER A 44 6.97 -1.48 -16.31
CA SER A 44 7.82 -2.61 -16.69
C SER A 44 8.68 -3.09 -15.52
N GLU A 45 9.17 -4.32 -15.59
CA GLU A 45 10.11 -4.88 -14.60
C GLU A 45 11.40 -4.04 -14.50
N GLN A 46 11.89 -3.50 -15.61
CA GLN A 46 13.08 -2.63 -15.62
C GLN A 46 12.87 -1.33 -14.84
N VAL A 47 11.66 -0.74 -14.94
CA VAL A 47 11.31 0.43 -14.12
C VAL A 47 11.26 0.04 -12.66
N GLU A 48 10.65 -1.10 -12.34
CA GLU A 48 10.57 -1.62 -10.98
C GLU A 48 11.96 -1.77 -10.33
N GLU A 49 12.91 -2.43 -11.00
CA GLU A 49 14.29 -2.58 -10.53
C GLU A 49 14.97 -1.22 -10.30
N ARG A 50 14.68 -0.25 -11.17
CA ARG A 50 15.20 1.10 -11.02
C ARG A 50 14.60 1.81 -9.81
N LEU A 51 13.31 1.61 -9.53
CA LEU A 51 12.64 2.19 -8.35
C LEU A 51 13.23 1.69 -7.05
N LEU A 52 13.63 0.41 -6.96
CA LEU A 52 14.32 -0.12 -5.78
C LEU A 52 15.60 0.67 -5.45
N THR A 53 16.31 1.14 -6.49
CA THR A 53 17.52 1.96 -6.30
C THR A 53 17.20 3.40 -5.92
N ILE A 54 16.10 3.96 -6.42
CA ILE A 54 15.71 5.36 -6.18
C ILE A 54 15.11 5.53 -4.78
N LEU A 55 14.22 4.61 -4.38
CA LEU A 55 13.45 4.70 -3.14
C LEU A 55 14.25 4.25 -1.91
N GLY A 56 15.30 3.46 -2.09
CA GLY A 56 16.12 2.94 -1.01
C GLY A 56 15.39 1.86 -0.20
N ASP A 57 14.55 2.27 0.75
CA ASP A 57 13.72 1.36 1.55
C ASP A 57 12.32 1.20 0.94
N VAL A 58 12.02 -0.03 0.54
CA VAL A 58 10.78 -0.47 -0.11
C VAL A 58 10.07 -1.55 0.70
N SER A 59 10.22 -1.57 2.03
CA SER A 59 9.53 -2.54 2.86
C SER A 59 8.00 -2.39 2.81
N THR A 60 7.50 -1.16 2.75
CA THR A 60 6.07 -0.83 2.80
C THR A 60 5.70 0.27 1.83
N ASP A 61 4.43 0.30 1.43
CA ASP A 61 3.80 1.42 0.74
C ASP A 61 3.53 2.60 1.70
N PRO A 62 3.07 3.77 1.21
CA PRO A 62 2.72 4.89 2.07
C PRO A 62 1.64 4.59 3.11
N PHE A 63 0.77 3.61 2.86
CA PHE A 63 -0.35 3.22 3.70
C PHE A 63 -0.01 2.09 4.67
N GLY A 64 1.27 1.74 4.81
CA GLY A 64 1.79 0.73 5.73
C GLY A 64 1.71 -0.70 5.22
N ASN A 65 1.20 -0.95 4.01
CA ASN A 65 1.14 -2.31 3.50
C ASN A 65 2.50 -2.77 2.99
N PRO A 66 2.94 -3.99 3.36
CA PRO A 66 4.23 -4.51 2.92
C PRO A 66 4.29 -4.70 1.41
N ILE A 67 5.36 -4.25 0.76
CA ILE A 67 5.55 -4.48 -0.68
C ILE A 67 5.95 -5.94 -0.88
N PRO A 68 5.16 -6.76 -1.60
CA PRO A 68 5.49 -8.17 -1.76
C PRO A 68 6.84 -8.33 -2.47
N GLU A 69 7.65 -9.30 -2.04
CA GLU A 69 8.76 -9.74 -2.89
C GLU A 69 8.22 -10.48 -4.12
N VAL A 70 9.03 -10.58 -5.18
CA VAL A 70 8.70 -11.22 -6.47
C VAL A 70 8.16 -12.66 -6.31
N ARG A 71 8.39 -13.29 -5.15
CA ARG A 71 7.90 -14.64 -4.80
C ARG A 71 7.32 -14.76 -3.39
N ALA A 72 6.93 -13.65 -2.76
CA ALA A 72 6.51 -13.67 -1.36
C ALA A 72 5.18 -14.38 -1.13
N GLU A 73 5.10 -15.07 0.01
CA GLU A 73 3.84 -15.49 0.62
C GLU A 73 3.05 -14.28 1.12
N HIS A 74 1.74 -14.45 1.35
CA HIS A 74 0.91 -13.34 1.81
C HIS A 74 1.41 -12.85 3.18
N PRO A 75 1.62 -11.53 3.34
CA PRO A 75 2.09 -10.98 4.60
C PRO A 75 1.05 -11.26 5.69
N GLN A 76 1.49 -11.91 6.75
CA GLN A 76 0.69 -12.09 7.96
C GLN A 76 0.67 -10.78 8.76
N PRO A 77 -0.44 -10.45 9.43
CA PRO A 77 -0.45 -9.34 10.38
C PRO A 77 0.66 -9.53 11.43
N ALA A 78 1.35 -8.44 11.76
CA ALA A 78 2.37 -8.48 12.81
C ALA A 78 1.75 -8.84 14.18
N ALA A 79 2.56 -9.35 15.10
CA ALA A 79 2.12 -9.70 16.46
C ALA A 79 1.69 -8.41 17.21
N GLY A 80 0.39 -8.11 17.17
CA GLY A 80 -0.19 -6.88 17.73
C GLY A 80 -1.17 -6.19 16.78
N GLU A 81 -1.12 -6.49 15.49
CA GLU A 81 -2.12 -6.01 14.53
C GLU A 81 -3.41 -6.82 14.66
N VAL A 82 -4.53 -6.10 14.73
CA VAL A 82 -5.89 -6.66 14.67
C VAL A 82 -6.67 -5.90 13.61
N SER A 83 -7.68 -6.54 13.01
CA SER A 83 -8.59 -5.82 12.13
C SER A 83 -9.38 -4.78 12.94
N ALA A 84 -9.68 -3.63 12.32
CA ALA A 84 -10.51 -2.59 12.93
C ALA A 84 -11.86 -3.16 13.42
N ASP A 85 -12.48 -4.03 12.63
CA ASP A 85 -13.69 -4.76 12.98
C ASP A 85 -13.55 -5.59 14.27
N ARG A 86 -12.41 -6.26 14.50
CA ARG A 86 -12.17 -7.01 15.73
C ARG A 86 -11.89 -6.07 16.90
N ALA A 87 -11.18 -4.97 16.69
CA ALA A 87 -10.92 -3.98 17.72
C ALA A 87 -12.24 -3.38 18.25
N VAL A 88 -13.14 -2.98 17.34
CA VAL A 88 -14.47 -2.45 17.69
C VAL A 88 -15.30 -3.48 18.46
N ARG A 89 -15.34 -4.75 18.02
CA ARG A 89 -16.06 -5.81 18.76
C ARG A 89 -15.47 -6.12 20.14
N ALA A 90 -14.18 -5.82 20.34
CA ALA A 90 -13.50 -5.98 21.61
C ALA A 90 -13.58 -4.73 22.49
N ASP A 91 -14.41 -3.74 22.11
CA ASP A 91 -14.61 -2.49 22.83
C ASP A 91 -13.30 -1.70 23.03
N ARG A 92 -12.40 -1.78 22.04
CA ARG A 92 -11.18 -0.97 22.03
C ARG A 92 -11.50 0.41 21.48
N GLU A 93 -11.23 1.42 22.30
CA GLU A 93 -11.46 2.82 21.97
C GLU A 93 -10.19 3.52 21.44
N ASP A 94 -9.01 2.92 21.62
CA ASP A 94 -7.73 3.49 21.23
C ASP A 94 -6.82 2.51 20.46
N GLY A 95 -5.94 3.09 19.63
CA GLY A 95 -4.98 2.34 18.82
C GLY A 95 -4.26 3.20 17.79
N VAL A 96 -3.27 2.60 17.13
CA VAL A 96 -2.55 3.21 16.00
C VAL A 96 -2.94 2.45 14.73
N VAL A 97 -3.35 3.17 13.70
CA VAL A 97 -3.60 2.57 12.38
C VAL A 97 -2.26 2.16 11.80
N ALA A 98 -1.97 0.85 11.85
CA ALA A 98 -0.75 0.31 11.27
C ALA A 98 -0.80 0.27 9.74
N ARG A 99 -1.97 -0.07 9.18
CA ARG A 99 -2.16 -0.29 7.74
C ARG A 99 -3.57 0.08 7.29
N VAL A 100 -3.67 0.64 6.08
CA VAL A 100 -4.94 0.89 5.38
C VAL A 100 -4.97 0.04 4.12
N GLY A 101 -5.96 -0.84 3.97
CA GLY A 101 -6.06 -1.72 2.81
C GLY A 101 -6.57 -1.01 1.55
N GLU A 102 -6.19 -1.53 0.37
CA GLU A 102 -6.52 -0.96 -0.96
C GLU A 102 -8.00 -0.51 -1.13
N PRO A 103 -9.03 -1.27 -0.67
CA PRO A 103 -10.42 -0.84 -0.87
C PRO A 103 -10.78 0.47 -0.16
N ILE A 104 -10.10 0.78 0.94
CA ILE A 104 -10.30 2.05 1.67
C ILE A 104 -9.53 3.17 0.99
N GLN A 105 -8.35 2.88 0.44
CA GLN A 105 -7.53 3.86 -0.29
C GLN A 105 -8.18 4.33 -1.61
N ALA A 106 -9.02 3.50 -2.22
CA ALA A 106 -9.79 3.86 -3.40
C ALA A 106 -10.85 4.95 -3.14
N ASP A 107 -11.17 5.24 -1.87
CA ASP A 107 -12.08 6.31 -1.47
C ASP A 107 -11.29 7.51 -0.95
N ALA A 108 -11.07 8.49 -1.83
CA ALA A 108 -10.30 9.68 -1.51
C ALA A 108 -10.93 10.53 -0.39
N ASP A 109 -12.27 10.54 -0.27
CA ASP A 109 -12.97 11.29 0.78
C ASP A 109 -12.77 10.62 2.15
N LEU A 110 -12.74 9.28 2.19
CA LEU A 110 -12.44 8.53 3.40
C LEU A 110 -10.98 8.67 3.83
N ILE A 111 -10.04 8.65 2.88
CA ILE A 111 -8.63 8.94 3.16
C ILE A 111 -8.46 10.36 3.70
N ALA A 112 -9.10 11.36 3.07
CA ALA A 112 -9.07 12.73 3.57
C ALA A 112 -9.64 12.83 5.00
N SER A 113 -10.76 12.13 5.27
CA SER A 113 -11.36 12.09 6.60
C SER A 113 -10.44 11.46 7.65
N LEU A 114 -9.66 10.44 7.28
CA LEU A 114 -8.68 9.82 8.18
C LEU A 114 -7.49 10.74 8.45
N GLU A 115 -6.99 11.46 7.44
CA GLU A 115 -5.88 12.41 7.59
C GLU A 115 -6.29 13.66 8.40
N ASP A 116 -7.49 14.18 8.18
CA ASP A 116 -8.03 15.31 8.95
C ASP A 116 -8.27 14.95 10.43
N ALA A 117 -8.41 13.66 10.74
CA ALA A 117 -8.60 13.15 12.09
C ALA A 117 -7.30 12.98 12.90
N GLY A 118 -6.12 12.96 12.26
CA GLY A 118 -4.81 12.95 12.94
C GLY A 118 -3.80 11.95 12.38
#